data_AF-A0A2A4RNP6-F1
#
_entry.id   AF-A0A2A4RNP6-F1
#
_cell.length_a   1.000
_cell.length_b   1.000
_cell.length_c   1.000
_cell.angle_alpha   90.00
_cell.angle_beta   90.00
_cell.angle_gamma   90.00
#
_symmetry.space_group_name_H-M   'P 1'
#
loop_
_entity.id
_entity.type
_entity.pdbx_description
1 polymer ?
#
loop_
_entity_poly.entity_id
_entity_poly.type
_entity_poly.pdbx_seq_one_letter_code
_entity_poly.pdbx_strand_id
1 'polypeptide(L)' 'MQQDIIQSIASNEDTLIPALIFGGGAIVGVVAIVFSAIKRISINAEREKSRREIAAYIAEGSMSPDDGAKLMSASPDKQA' A
#
# COMPACT_ATOMS: atom_id res chain seq x y z
N MET A 1 -35.86 20.80 -5.90
CA MET A 1 -35.32 19.69 -6.73
C MET A 1 -34.12 18.98 -6.08
N GLN A 2 -32.99 19.65 -5.80
CA GLN A 2 -31.85 18.98 -5.13
C GLN A 2 -32.13 18.58 -3.67
N GLN A 3 -32.86 19.41 -2.91
CA GLN A 3 -33.19 19.09 -1.52
C GLN A 3 -34.17 17.91 -1.40
N ASP A 4 -35.06 17.76 -2.39
CA ASP A 4 -36.04 16.66 -2.45
C ASP A 4 -35.34 15.31 -2.65
N ILE A 5 -34.26 15.27 -3.43
CA ILE A 5 -33.49 14.06 -3.68
C ILE A 5 -32.77 13.60 -2.41
N ILE A 6 -32.07 14.52 -1.73
CA ILE A 6 -31.35 14.19 -0.50
C ILE A 6 -32.32 13.73 0.59
N GLN A 7 -33.46 14.41 0.74
CA GLN A 7 -34.50 13.97 1.68
C GLN A 7 -35.06 12.59 1.30
N SER A 8 -35.30 12.32 0.01
CA SER A 8 -35.82 11.01 -0.43
C SER A 8 -34.84 9.86 -0.17
N ILE A 9 -33.53 10.06 -0.33
CA ILE A 9 -32.53 9.02 -0.07
C ILE A 9 -32.39 8.79 1.43
N ALA A 10 -32.48 9.85 2.24
CA ALA A 10 -32.33 9.77 3.69
C ALA A 10 -33.55 9.16 4.39
N SER A 11 -34.76 9.31 3.84
CA SER A 11 -36.00 8.83 4.46
C SER A 11 -36.44 7.43 4.01
N ASN A 12 -35.92 6.91 2.90
CA ASN A 12 -36.28 5.60 2.37
C ASN A 12 -35.22 4.55 2.68
N GLU A 13 -35.51 3.67 3.66
CA GLU A 13 -34.62 2.59 4.11
C GLU A 13 -34.18 1.67 2.96
N ASP A 14 -35.07 1.37 2.02
CA ASP A 14 -34.81 0.53 0.84
C ASP A 14 -33.74 1.10 -0.11
N THR A 15 -33.55 2.43 -0.08
CA THR A 15 -32.52 3.11 -0.89
C THR A 15 -31.29 3.50 -0.09
N LEU A 16 -31.45 3.78 1.20
CA LEU A 16 -30.37 4.20 2.09
C LEU A 16 -29.34 3.09 2.30
N ILE A 17 -29.79 1.85 2.54
CA ILE A 17 -28.89 0.72 2.84
C ILE A 17 -27.97 0.40 1.64
N PRO A 18 -28.47 0.22 0.40
CA PRO A 18 -27.60 0.02 -0.76
C PRO A 18 -26.67 1.21 -1.00
N ALA A 19 -27.16 2.44 -0.84
CA ALA A 19 -26.35 3.64 -1.05
C ALA A 19 -25.17 3.71 -0.06
N LEU A 20 -25.35 3.31 1.19
CA LEU A 20 -24.26 3.24 2.17
C LEU A 20 -23.26 2.11 1.87
N ILE A 21 -23.72 0.94 1.45
CA ILE A 21 -22.83 -0.18 1.11
C ILE A 21 -21.97 0.16 -0.11
N PHE A 22 -22.60 0.61 -1.20
CA PHE A 22 -21.85 0.92 -2.42
C PHE A 22 -21.06 2.22 -2.30
N GLY A 23 -21.65 3.27 -1.72
CA GLY A 23 -20.98 4.56 -1.52
C GLY A 23 -19.85 4.46 -0.51
N GLY A 24 -20.14 3.89 0.67
CA GLY A 24 -19.14 3.68 1.72
C GLY A 24 -18.07 2.68 1.30
N GLY A 25 -18.47 1.57 0.68
CA GLY A 25 -17.56 0.55 0.16
C GLY A 25 -16.63 1.09 -0.93
N ALA A 26 -17.13 1.94 -1.82
CA ALA A 26 -16.31 2.58 -2.85
C ALA A 26 -15.22 3.46 -2.22
N ILE A 27 -15.56 4.26 -1.19
CA ILE A 27 -14.58 5.10 -0.50
C ILE A 27 -13.49 4.25 0.15
N VAL A 28 -13.88 3.20 0.88
CA VAL A 28 -12.93 2.28 1.53
C VAL A 28 -12.05 1.59 0.48
N GLY A 29 -12.63 1.15 -0.63
CA GLY A 29 -11.92 0.53 -1.74
C GLY A 29 -10.87 1.45 -2.36
N VAL A 30 -11.24 2.70 -2.65
CA VAL A 30 -10.32 3.71 -3.21
C VAL A 30 -9.16 3.95 -2.25
N VAL A 31 -9.44 4.13 -0.95
CA VAL A 31 -8.41 4.30 0.08
C VAL A 31 -7.47 3.09 0.09
N ALA A 32 -8.01 1.87 0.15
CA ALA A 32 -7.19 0.65 0.18
C ALA A 32 -6.27 0.52 -1.04
N ILE A 33 -6.77 0.86 -2.24
CA ILE A 33 -5.99 0.82 -3.49
C ILE A 33 -4.83 1.82 -3.44
N VAL A 34 -5.10 3.06 -3.05
CA VAL A 34 -4.09 4.12 -2.97
C VAL A 34 -2.99 3.75 -1.96
N PHE A 35 -3.37 3.34 -0.76
CA PHE A 35 -2.40 2.94 0.27
C PHE A 35 -1.60 1.70 -0.14
N SER A 36 -2.21 0.74 -0.85
CA SER A 36 -1.51 -0.43 -1.38
C SER A 36 -0.46 -0.04 -2.43
N ALA A 37 -0.79 0.91 -3.31
CA ALA A 37 0.16 1.44 -4.29
C ALA A 37 1.34 2.15 -3.61
N ILE A 38 1.05 3.03 -2.64
CA ILE A 38 2.08 3.74 -1.85
C ILE A 38 2.99 2.76 -1.13
N LYS A 39 2.43 1.74 -0.47
CA LYS A 39 3.19 0.68 0.21
C LYS A 39 4.16 0.00 -0.77
N ARG A 40 3.70 -0.37 -1.97
CA ARG A 40 4.54 -1.00 -2.99
C ARG A 40 5.70 -0.11 -3.44
N ILE A 41 5.41 1.17 -3.67
CA ILE A 41 6.42 2.16 -4.06
C ILE A 41 7.48 2.31 -2.96
N SER A 42 7.05 2.48 -1.71
CA SER A 42 7.94 2.63 -0.56
C SER A 42 8.85 1.40 -0.38
N ILE A 43 8.30 0.18 -0.43
CA ILE A 43 9.09 -1.05 -0.32
C ILE A 43 10.14 -1.13 -1.43
N ASN A 44 9.77 -0.79 -2.67
CA ASN A 44 10.71 -0.84 -3.80
C ASN A 44 11.82 0.21 -3.67
N ALA A 45 11.49 1.41 -3.20
CA ALA A 45 12.45 2.47 -2.96
C ALA A 45 13.46 2.08 -1.86
N GLU A 46 12.98 1.55 -0.74
CA GLU A 46 13.85 1.09 0.35
C GLU A 46 14.72 -0.09 -0.09
N ARG A 47 14.17 -1.06 -0.84
CA ARG A 47 14.97 -2.17 -1.40
C ARG A 47 16.09 -1.66 -2.31
N GLU A 48 15.82 -0.66 -3.13
CA GLU A 48 16.83 -0.08 -4.01
C GLU A 48 17.88 0.71 -3.24
N LYS A 49 17.46 1.46 -2.23
CA LYS A 49 18.36 2.16 -1.31
C LYS A 49 19.28 1.18 -0.59
N SER A 50 18.75 0.11 0.01
CA SER A 50 19.54 -0.92 0.67
C SER A 50 20.51 -1.62 -0.31
N ARG A 51 20.13 -1.88 -1.57
CA ARG A 51 21.06 -2.43 -2.57
C ARG A 51 22.24 -1.50 -2.85
N ARG A 52 21.99 -0.18 -2.91
CA ARG A 52 23.05 0.82 -3.12
C ARG A 52 23.96 0.94 -1.90
N GLU A 53 23.40 0.89 -0.69
CA GLU A 53 24.17 0.88 0.55
C GLU A 53 25.05 -0.35 0.66
N ILE A 54 24.53 -1.55 0.36
CA ILE A 54 25.31 -2.79 0.31
C ILE A 54 26.47 -2.65 -0.69
N ALA A 55 26.22 -2.13 -1.89
CA ALA A 55 27.27 -1.92 -2.89
C ALA A 55 28.35 -0.92 -2.40
N ALA A 56 27.95 0.15 -1.71
CA ALA A 56 28.88 1.10 -1.10
C ALA A 56 29.73 0.44 -0.02
N TYR A 57 29.13 -0.33 0.90
CA TYR A 57 29.88 -1.04 1.94
C TYR A 57 30.85 -2.08 1.40
N ILE A 58 30.50 -2.76 0.30
CA ILE A 58 31.43 -3.65 -0.40
C ILE A 58 32.57 -2.86 -1.03
N ALA A 59 32.29 -1.73 -1.68
CA ALA A 59 33.32 -0.89 -2.29
C ALA A 59 34.27 -0.25 -1.26
N GLU A 60 33.74 0.11 -0.09
CA GLU A 60 34.52 0.60 1.06
C GLU A 60 35.29 -0.51 1.78
N GLY A 61 34.98 -1.78 1.50
CA GLY A 61 35.59 -2.95 2.14
C GLY A 61 35.09 -3.22 3.56
N SER A 62 34.04 -2.55 4.01
CA SER A 62 33.40 -2.77 5.32
C SER A 62 32.43 -3.95 5.34
N MET A 63 32.12 -4.51 4.17
CA MET A 63 31.29 -5.71 3.99
C MET A 63 31.89 -6.62 2.91
N SER A 64 31.88 -7.94 3.15
CA SER A 64 32.30 -8.90 2.13
C SER A 64 31.23 -9.06 1.03
N PRO A 65 31.60 -9.31 -0.24
CA PRO A 65 30.63 -9.59 -1.30
C PRO A 65 29.70 -10.77 -0.97
N ASP A 66 30.21 -11.80 -0.30
CA ASP A 66 29.43 -12.98 0.11
C ASP A 66 28.35 -12.62 1.13
N ASP A 67 28.66 -11.74 2.08
CA ASP A 67 27.69 -11.29 3.08
C ASP A 67 26.65 -10.34 2.45
N GLY A 68 27.08 -9.49 1.51
CA GLY A 68 26.16 -8.69 0.70
C GLY A 68 25.17 -9.54 -0.09
N ALA A 69 25.65 -10.62 -0.72
CA ALA A 69 24.81 -11.57 -1.44
C ALA A 69 23.79 -12.26 -0.50
N LYS A 70 24.22 -12.66 0.71
CA LYS A 70 23.31 -13.22 1.73
C LYS A 70 22.24 -12.20 2.13
N LEU A 71 22.60 -10.95 2.41
CA LEU A 71 21.66 -9.89 2.77
C LEU A 71 20.64 -9.63 1.66
N MET A 72 21.07 -9.58 0.40
CA MET A 72 20.17 -9.41 -0.75
C MET A 72 19.22 -10.60 -0.95
N SER A 73 19.64 -11.80 -0.54
CA SER A 73 18.82 -13.02 -0.63
C SER A 73 17.87 -13.22 0.56
N ALA A 74 18.06 -12.48 1.66
CA ALA A 74 17.23 -12.56 2.85
C ALA A 74 15.89 -11.87 2.61
N SER A 75 14.94 -12.58 2.00
CA SER A 75 13.57 -12.06 1.85
C SER A 75 12.81 -12.19 3.17
N PRO A 76 12.28 -11.11 3.76
CA PRO A 76 11.43 -11.18 4.94
C PRO A 76 10.09 -11.87 4.69
N ASP A 77 9.68 -12.07 3.42
CA ASP A 77 8.40 -12.69 3.04
C ASP A 77 8.33 -14.21 3.32
N LYS A 78 9.41 -14.84 3.82
CA LYS A 78 9.46 -16.30 4.06
C LYS A 78 8.86 -16.74 5.41
N GLN A 79 8.25 -15.84 6.19
CA GLN A 79 7.72 -16.11 7.53
C GLN A 79 6.25 -15.66 7.74
N ALA A 80 5.50 -15.40 6.66
CA ALA A 80 4.06 -15.15 6.71
C ALA A 80 3.28 -16.41 6.31
#